data_AF-A0A813I4R5-F1
#
_entry.id   AF-A0A813I4R5-F1
#
_cell.length_a   1.000
_cell.length_b   1.000
_cell.length_c   1.000
_cell.angle_alpha   90.00
_cell.angle_beta   90.00
_cell.angle_gamma   90.00
#
_symmetry.space_group_name_H-M   'P 1'
#
loop_
_entity.id
_entity.type
_entity.pdbx_description
1 polymer ?
#
loop_
_entity_poly.entity_id
_entity_poly.type
_entity_poly.pdbx_seq_one_letter_code
_entity_poly.pdbx_strand_id
1 'polypeptide(L)'
;FTKPLLKLLLLGGTTLEIDDMSAVDPSFHSGKVLYILESHYKRGPSPMALADLGLTFEDAPQPDVFPDLKHELCPGGAGKSVTEDNKKQYLALLCDYRLRASVLPQVEAMLKGLRAVMPEEVQQRMQR
;
A
#
# COMPACT_ATOMS: atom_id res chain seq x y z
N PHE A 1 -15.98 -8.59 -6.51
CA PHE A 1 -15.14 -7.82 -5.57
C PHE A 1 -13.76 -8.45 -5.51
N THR A 2 -12.68 -7.65 -5.52
CA THR A 2 -11.31 -8.18 -5.46
C THR A 2 -11.01 -8.68 -4.04
N LYS A 3 -10.12 -9.67 -3.91
CA LYS A 3 -9.68 -10.23 -2.62
C LYS A 3 -9.21 -9.16 -1.62
N PRO A 4 -8.45 -8.12 -2.01
CA PRO A 4 -8.01 -7.04 -1.11
C PRO A 4 -9.18 -6.21 -0.58
N LEU A 5 -10.16 -5.93 -1.44
CA LEU A 5 -11.36 -5.17 -1.06
C LEU A 5 -12.26 -5.98 -0.11
N LEU A 6 -12.35 -7.30 -0.31
CA LEU A 6 -13.04 -8.18 0.64
C LEU A 6 -12.31 -8.27 1.99
N LYS A 7 -10.96 -8.31 2.01
CA LYS A 7 -10.17 -8.24 3.25
C LYS A 7 -10.45 -6.92 3.99
N LEU A 8 -10.45 -5.78 3.29
CA LEU A 8 -10.76 -4.47 3.89
C LEU A 8 -12.18 -4.41 4.47
N LEU A 9 -13.18 -4.95 3.77
CA LEU A 9 -14.58 -4.90 4.20
C LEU A 9 -14.93 -5.89 5.32
N LEU A 10 -14.41 -7.12 5.22
CA LEU A 10 -14.83 -8.23 6.08
C LEU A 10 -13.91 -8.44 7.28
N LEU A 11 -12.62 -8.08 7.16
CA LEU A 11 -11.62 -8.32 8.21
C LEU A 11 -11.19 -7.04 8.92
N GLY A 12 -11.93 -5.93 8.74
CA GLY A 12 -11.74 -4.71 9.53
C GLY A 12 -10.36 -4.05 9.41
N GLY A 13 -9.68 -4.24 8.27
CA GLY A 13 -8.39 -3.58 8.02
C GLY A 13 -7.16 -4.38 8.45
N THR A 14 -7.20 -5.71 8.39
CA THR A 14 -6.00 -6.56 8.48
C THR A 14 -4.88 -6.10 7.53
N THR A 15 -3.63 -6.41 7.89
CA THR A 15 -2.44 -6.07 7.10
C THR A 15 -2.57 -6.61 5.68
N LEU A 16 -2.63 -5.71 4.71
CA LEU A 16 -2.68 -6.07 3.30
C LEU A 16 -1.31 -6.58 2.85
N GLU A 17 -1.31 -7.66 2.09
CA GLU A 17 -0.09 -8.31 1.63
C GLU A 17 0.42 -7.62 0.35
N ILE A 18 1.71 -7.75 0.07
CA ILE A 18 2.29 -7.20 -1.16
C ILE A 18 1.60 -7.76 -2.41
N ASP A 19 1.22 -9.04 -2.38
CA ASP A 19 0.52 -9.73 -3.47
C ASP A 19 -0.88 -9.17 -3.73
N ASP A 20 -1.53 -8.60 -2.71
CA ASP A 20 -2.84 -7.95 -2.86
C ASP A 20 -2.75 -6.73 -3.79
N MET A 21 -1.58 -6.10 -3.92
CA MET A 21 -1.35 -4.98 -4.85
C MET A 21 -1.46 -5.40 -6.31
N SER A 22 -1.09 -6.64 -6.65
CA SER A 22 -1.17 -7.14 -8.04
C SER A 22 -2.60 -7.12 -8.59
N ALA A 23 -3.60 -7.28 -7.71
CA ALA A 23 -5.01 -7.26 -8.06
C ALA A 23 -5.62 -5.84 -8.13
N VAL A 24 -4.94 -4.82 -7.58
CA VAL A 24 -5.42 -3.43 -7.55
C VAL A 24 -4.68 -2.56 -8.55
N ASP A 25 -3.36 -2.60 -8.55
CA ASP A 25 -2.51 -1.90 -9.50
C ASP A 25 -1.38 -2.82 -10.01
N PRO A 26 -1.65 -3.59 -11.08
CA PRO A 26 -0.66 -4.47 -11.69
C PRO A 26 0.58 -3.73 -12.20
N SER A 27 0.41 -2.48 -12.65
CA SER A 27 1.47 -1.67 -13.24
C SER A 27 2.48 -1.23 -12.18
N PHE A 28 1.98 -0.76 -11.03
CA PHE A 28 2.80 -0.41 -9.88
C PHE A 28 3.46 -1.63 -9.25
N HIS A 29 2.72 -2.73 -9.11
CA HIS A 29 3.24 -3.99 -8.57
C HIS A 29 4.42 -4.50 -9.40
N SER A 30 4.27 -4.54 -10.72
CA SER A 30 5.34 -5.06 -11.59
C SER A 30 6.50 -4.07 -11.72
N GLY A 31 6.21 -2.77 -11.84
CA GLY A 31 7.21 -1.75 -12.13
C GLY A 31 8.08 -1.36 -10.92
N LYS A 32 7.49 -1.19 -9.74
CA LYS A 32 8.20 -0.72 -8.54
C LYS A 32 8.39 -1.83 -7.51
N VAL A 33 7.31 -2.56 -7.20
CA VAL A 33 7.31 -3.54 -6.10
C VAL A 33 8.18 -4.75 -6.44
N LEU A 34 7.91 -5.45 -7.55
CA LEU A 34 8.73 -6.59 -7.98
C LEU A 34 10.17 -6.18 -8.30
N TYR A 35 10.35 -5.00 -8.90
CA TYR A 35 11.68 -4.47 -9.19
C TYR A 35 12.57 -4.37 -7.94
N ILE A 36 12.04 -3.87 -6.83
CA ILE A 36 12.75 -3.75 -5.55
C ILE A 36 12.83 -5.12 -4.85
N LEU A 37 11.75 -5.90 -4.88
CA LEU A 37 11.64 -7.18 -4.16
C LEU A 37 12.60 -8.23 -4.74
N GLU A 38 12.59 -8.42 -6.07
CA GLU A 38 13.43 -9.38 -6.79
C GLU A 38 14.85 -8.86 -7.09
N SER A 39 15.14 -7.64 -6.60
CA SER A 39 16.44 -6.98 -6.71
C SER A 39 16.92 -6.83 -8.16
N HIS A 40 16.01 -6.47 -9.07
CA HIS A 40 16.31 -6.31 -10.50
C HIS A 40 17.35 -5.22 -10.77
N TYR A 41 17.46 -4.21 -9.90
CA TYR A 41 18.52 -3.18 -9.94
C TYR A 41 19.95 -3.76 -9.84
N LYS A 42 20.13 -4.98 -9.32
CA LYS A 42 21.43 -5.67 -9.32
C LYS A 42 21.76 -6.38 -10.64
N ARG A 43 20.74 -6.69 -11.44
CA ARG A 43 20.85 -7.47 -12.69
C ARG A 43 20.68 -6.63 -13.96
N GLY A 44 20.35 -5.35 -13.81
CA GLY A 44 20.19 -4.42 -14.92
C GLY A 44 21.51 -4.14 -15.66
N PRO A 45 21.43 -3.41 -16.79
CA PRO A 45 22.59 -3.04 -17.60
C PRO A 45 23.61 -2.16 -16.84
N SER A 46 23.19 -1.52 -15.75
CA SER A 46 24.06 -0.85 -14.78
C SER A 46 23.71 -1.38 -13.39
N PRO A 47 24.49 -2.32 -12.82
CA PRO A 47 24.25 -2.83 -11.48
C PRO A 47 24.53 -1.73 -10.47
N MET A 48 23.53 -1.39 -9.66
CA MET A 48 23.61 -0.36 -8.64
C MET A 48 23.15 -0.89 -7.27
N ALA A 49 23.52 -0.23 -6.19
CA ALA A 49 23.02 -0.54 -4.87
C ALA A 49 21.61 0.03 -4.67
N LEU A 50 20.83 -0.55 -3.75
CA LEU A 50 19.51 -0.02 -3.44
C LEU A 50 19.56 1.43 -2.93
N ALA A 51 20.66 1.80 -2.26
CA ALA A 51 20.90 3.16 -1.79
C ALA A 51 21.06 4.17 -2.95
N ASP A 52 21.57 3.73 -4.11
CA ASP A 52 21.77 4.59 -5.27
C ASP A 52 20.44 4.99 -5.94
N LEU A 53 19.34 4.29 -5.62
CA LEU A 53 18.00 4.68 -6.05
C LEU A 53 17.47 5.89 -5.26
N GLY A 54 18.11 6.30 -4.16
CA GLY A 54 17.70 7.46 -3.37
C GLY A 54 16.31 7.32 -2.74
N LEU A 55 15.84 6.08 -2.52
CA LEU A 55 14.52 5.83 -1.96
C LEU A 55 14.50 6.08 -0.45
N THR A 56 13.43 6.71 0.02
CA THR A 56 13.14 6.94 1.44
C THR A 56 11.77 6.35 1.80
N PHE A 57 11.41 6.30 3.09
CA PHE A 57 10.07 5.87 3.55
C PHE A 57 9.02 6.97 3.31
N GLU A 58 9.03 7.56 2.12
CA GLU A 58 8.08 8.55 1.64
C GLU A 58 7.51 8.07 0.29
N ASP A 59 6.21 8.16 0.10
CA ASP A 59 5.56 7.97 -1.19
C ASP A 59 5.29 9.33 -1.84
N ALA A 60 5.85 9.51 -3.04
CA ALA A 60 5.59 10.62 -3.94
C ALA A 60 5.10 10.04 -5.28
N PRO A 61 3.78 9.96 -5.52
CA PRO A 61 3.23 9.24 -6.68
C PRO A 61 3.63 9.84 -8.02
N GLN A 62 3.62 11.16 -8.12
CA GLN A 62 3.98 11.92 -9.32
C GLN A 62 4.63 13.22 -8.87
N PRO A 63 5.91 13.22 -8.47
CA PRO A 63 6.58 14.42 -7.98
C PRO A 63 6.63 15.54 -9.02
N ASP A 64 6.64 15.19 -10.32
CA ASP A 64 6.68 16.16 -11.42
C ASP A 64 5.33 16.85 -11.69
N VAL A 65 4.22 16.19 -11.31
CA VAL A 65 2.85 16.67 -11.56
C VAL A 65 2.23 17.24 -10.28
N PHE A 66 2.50 16.59 -9.14
CA PHE A 66 1.97 16.91 -7.82
C PHE A 66 3.12 16.94 -6.80
N PRO A 67 3.95 18.00 -6.81
CA PRO A 67 5.12 18.11 -5.92
C PRO A 67 4.74 18.16 -4.43
N ASP A 68 3.55 18.64 -4.12
CA ASP A 68 3.01 18.75 -2.75
C ASP A 68 2.42 17.42 -2.25
N LEU A 69 2.19 16.44 -3.14
CA LEU A 69 1.58 15.17 -2.78
C LEU A 69 2.66 14.17 -2.33
N LYS A 70 3.19 14.42 -1.15
CA LYS A 70 4.15 13.55 -0.45
C LYS A 70 3.54 13.00 0.81
N HIS A 71 3.71 11.70 1.03
CA HIS A 71 3.21 11.04 2.23
C HIS A 71 4.31 10.23 2.90
N GLU A 72 4.59 10.53 4.17
CA GLU A 72 5.50 9.72 4.96
C GLU A 72 4.83 8.40 5.35
N LEU A 73 5.43 7.27 4.98
CA LEU A 73 4.92 5.93 5.30
C LEU A 73 5.10 5.56 6.77
N CYS A 74 6.01 6.26 7.46
CA CYS A 74 6.24 6.13 8.89
C CYS A 74 6.71 7.48 9.46
N PRO A 75 6.61 7.71 10.78
CA PRO A 75 7.06 8.96 11.38
C PRO A 75 8.54 9.24 11.08
N GLY A 76 8.84 10.36 10.40
CA GLY A 76 10.20 10.70 9.98
C GLY A 76 10.70 9.86 8.79
N GLY A 77 9.78 9.30 8.02
CA GLY A 77 10.08 8.43 6.89
C GLY A 77 10.87 9.10 5.78
N ALA A 78 10.70 10.42 5.58
CA ALA A 78 11.46 11.17 4.60
C ALA A 78 12.97 11.16 4.86
N GLY A 79 13.39 11.06 6.13
CA GLY A 79 14.81 10.96 6.53
C GLY A 79 15.35 9.53 6.59
N LYS A 80 14.49 8.52 6.43
CA LYS A 80 14.88 7.11 6.53
C LYS A 80 15.10 6.54 5.14
N SER A 81 16.36 6.24 4.80
CA SER A 81 16.68 5.61 3.52
C SER A 81 16.30 4.13 3.47
N VAL A 82 15.92 3.67 2.28
CA VAL A 82 15.61 2.26 2.02
C VAL A 82 16.90 1.48 1.80
N THR A 83 17.09 0.42 2.59
CA THR A 83 18.22 -0.50 2.55
C THR A 83 17.73 -1.91 2.26
N GLU A 84 18.64 -2.82 1.92
CA GLU A 84 18.31 -4.22 1.63
C GLU A 84 17.56 -4.91 2.79
N ASP A 85 17.94 -4.58 4.03
CA ASP A 85 17.35 -5.16 5.23
C ASP A 85 15.93 -4.63 5.48
N ASN A 86 15.67 -3.36 5.13
CA ASN A 86 14.40 -2.69 5.42
C ASN A 86 13.44 -2.63 4.21
N LYS A 87 13.87 -3.03 3.01
CA LYS A 87 13.07 -2.92 1.78
C LYS A 87 11.73 -3.64 1.85
N LYS A 88 11.67 -4.79 2.54
CA LYS A 88 10.42 -5.53 2.74
C LYS A 88 9.43 -4.73 3.59
N GLN A 89 9.93 -4.07 4.63
CA GLN A 89 9.12 -3.20 5.48
C GLN A 89 8.63 -1.98 4.71
N TYR A 90 9.52 -1.34 3.93
CA TYR A 90 9.15 -0.22 3.06
C TYR A 90 8.05 -0.62 2.07
N LEU A 91 8.21 -1.74 1.36
CA LEU A 91 7.21 -2.22 0.40
C LEU A 91 5.88 -2.57 1.08
N ALA A 92 5.91 -3.19 2.26
CA ALA A 92 4.68 -3.49 3.00
C ALA A 92 3.92 -2.20 3.38
N LEU A 93 4.61 -1.19 3.92
CA LEU A 93 3.98 0.09 4.27
C LEU A 93 3.49 0.85 3.05
N LEU A 94 4.28 0.85 1.97
CA LEU A 94 3.91 1.50 0.71
C LEU A 94 2.67 0.86 0.09
N CYS A 95 2.60 -0.48 0.07
CA CYS A 95 1.44 -1.20 -0.43
C CYS A 95 0.21 -0.97 0.44
N ASP A 96 0.35 -1.05 1.76
CA ASP A 96 -0.75 -0.78 2.70
C ASP A 96 -1.29 0.65 2.54
N TYR A 97 -0.40 1.65 2.47
CA TYR A 97 -0.79 3.04 2.23
C TYR A 97 -1.53 3.21 0.90
N ARG A 98 -0.97 2.73 -0.22
CA ARG A 98 -1.58 2.85 -1.56
C ARG A 98 -2.93 2.16 -1.65
N LEU A 99 -3.05 0.96 -1.08
CA LEU A 99 -4.31 0.22 -1.06
C LEU A 99 -5.33 0.95 -0.19
N ARG A 100 -4.96 1.38 1.02
CA ARG A 100 -5.85 2.11 1.92
C ARG A 100 -6.27 3.46 1.33
N ALA A 101 -5.34 4.29 0.90
CA ALA A 101 -5.61 5.63 0.39
C ALA A 101 -6.48 5.62 -0.88
N SER A 102 -6.33 4.62 -1.75
CA SER A 102 -7.10 4.54 -3.00
C SER A 102 -8.55 4.09 -2.80
N VAL A 103 -8.86 3.31 -1.75
CA VAL A 103 -10.20 2.73 -1.57
C VAL A 103 -10.89 3.06 -0.24
N LEU A 104 -10.22 3.65 0.75
CA LEU A 104 -10.83 3.93 2.07
C LEU A 104 -12.13 4.73 1.94
N PRO A 105 -12.17 5.87 1.22
CA PRO A 105 -13.38 6.71 1.16
C PRO A 105 -14.59 5.95 0.59
N GLN A 106 -14.37 5.14 -0.43
CA GLN A 106 -15.41 4.35 -1.09
C GLN A 106 -15.82 3.15 -0.23
N VAL A 107 -14.86 2.51 0.44
CA VAL A 107 -15.10 1.41 1.39
C VAL A 107 -15.89 1.90 2.59
N GLU A 108 -15.55 3.05 3.17
CA GLU A 108 -16.28 3.67 4.27
C GLU A 108 -17.71 4.06 3.86
N ALA A 109 -17.87 4.66 2.68
CA ALA A 109 -19.19 4.98 2.14
C ALA A 109 -20.05 3.70 1.96
N MET A 110 -19.45 2.62 1.47
CA MET A 110 -20.14 1.34 1.30
C MET A 110 -20.49 0.70 2.64
N LEU A 111 -19.59 0.73 3.63
CA LEU A 111 -19.85 0.27 4.99
C LEU A 111 -20.95 1.11 5.66
N LYS A 112 -20.98 2.42 5.43
CA LYS A 112 -22.04 3.30 5.93
C LYS A 112 -23.39 2.93 5.31
N GLY A 113 -23.44 2.73 4.00
CA GLY A 113 -24.65 2.27 3.31
C GLY A 113 -25.11 0.90 3.81
N LEU A 114 -24.18 -0.04 3.99
CA LEU A 114 -24.48 -1.37 4.50
C LEU A 114 -25.02 -1.33 5.93
N ARG A 115 -24.40 -0.55 6.82
CA ARG A 115 -24.86 -0.35 8.22
C ARG A 115 -26.23 0.35 8.28
N ALA A 116 -26.55 1.22 7.34
CA ALA A 116 -27.85 1.88 7.31
C ALA A 116 -29.01 0.92 6.96
N VAL A 117 -28.73 -0.19 6.27
CA VAL A 117 -29.74 -1.17 5.84
C VAL A 117 -29.75 -2.40 6.75
N MET A 118 -28.66 -2.66 7.48
CA MET A 118 -28.49 -3.88 8.28
C MET A 118 -29.22 -3.76 9.64
N PRO A 119 -30.05 -4.75 10.02
CA PRO A 119 -30.72 -4.78 11.34
C PRO A 119 -29.72 -4.74 12.49
N GLU A 120 -30.08 -4.06 13.59
CA GLU A 120 -29.21 -3.88 14.76
C GLU A 120 -28.73 -5.23 15.35
N GLU A 121 -29.55 -6.28 15.28
CA GLU A 121 -29.18 -7.59 15.83
C GLU A 121 -27.99 -8.23 15.08
N VAL A 122 -27.88 -7.98 13.77
CA VAL A 122 -26.77 -8.49 12.97
C VAL A 122 -25.50 -7.68 13.25
N GLN A 123 -25.63 -6.36 13.44
CA GLN A 123 -24.50 -5.49 13.76
C GLN A 123 -23.84 -5.87 15.10
N GLN A 124 -24.63 -6.16 16.13
CA GLN A 124 -24.10 -6.56 17.44
C GLN A 124 -23.39 -7.91 17.43
N ARG A 125 -23.75 -8.82 16.52
CA ARG A 125 -23.09 -10.12 16.36
C ARG A 125 -21.77 -10.04 15.61
N MET A 126 -21.56 -9.00 14.80
CA MET A 126 -20.31 -8.78 14.06
C MET A 126 -19.23 -8.06 14.89
N GLN A 127 -19.59 -7.45 16.03
CA GLN A 127 -18.65 -6.71 16.90
C GLN A 127 -18.10 -7.55 18.07
N ARG A 128 -18.45 -8.84 18.16
CA ARG A 128 -17.93 -9.80 19.15
C ARG A 128 -16.96 -10.76 18.48
#